data_AF-A0A538I8A2-F1
#
_entry.id   AF-A0A538I8A2-F1
#
_cell.length_a   1.000
_cell.length_b   1.000
_cell.length_c   1.000
_cell.angle_alpha   90.00
_cell.angle_beta   90.00
_cell.angle_gamma   90.00
#
_symmetry.space_group_name_H-M   'P 1'
#
loop_
_entity.id
_entity.type
_entity.pdbx_description
1 polymer ?
#
loop_
_entity_poly.entity_id
_entity_poly.type
_entity_poly.pdbx_seq_one_letter_code
_entity_poly.pdbx_strand_id
1 'polypeptide(L)'
;MREARAHRVVVVGGGFGGLQAVLKLRRIPVEVTLVDRRNFHLFQPLTYQVATGALSPGEIAYPLRAIFKRYRNVRVLMAEVSDFDLEARELHLRPVGGNPAPPAMPYDTLVVAGGSRYSYFGHDDWSEYAAEVKSLESALVVRSRLLGAFEAAEAELDPKLREGWLTFAVVGAGPTGVEMAGQIAELARDTLRRDFRAIDPRMARILL
;
A
#
# COMPACT_ATOMS: atom_id res chain seq x y z
N MET A 1 8.27 46.77 8.29
CA MET A 1 7.85 45.96 7.13
C MET A 1 7.20 44.70 7.67
N ARG A 2 5.92 44.42 7.35
CA ARG A 2 5.33 43.11 7.64
C ARG A 2 5.97 42.12 6.68
N GLU A 3 6.65 41.09 7.19
CA GLU A 3 7.08 39.95 6.38
C GLU A 3 5.86 39.41 5.61
N ALA A 4 5.96 39.35 4.29
CA ALA A 4 4.93 38.72 3.48
C ALA A 4 4.89 37.24 3.87
N ARG A 5 3.75 36.77 4.39
CA ARG A 5 3.54 35.37 4.75
C ARG A 5 3.85 34.49 3.54
N ALA A 6 4.68 33.47 3.71
CA ALA A 6 4.97 32.51 2.66
C ALA A 6 3.68 31.77 2.22
N HIS A 7 3.49 31.61 0.91
CA HIS A 7 2.32 30.92 0.34
C HIS A 7 2.28 29.46 0.80
N ARG A 8 1.15 29.01 1.35
CA ARG A 8 1.01 27.68 1.94
C ARG A 8 0.40 26.71 0.95
N VAL A 9 1.15 25.67 0.65
CA VAL A 9 0.69 24.54 -0.17
C VAL A 9 0.49 23.33 0.71
N VAL A 10 -0.73 22.78 0.72
CA VAL A 10 -1.00 21.49 1.36
C VAL A 10 -1.10 20.41 0.29
N VAL A 11 -0.38 19.32 0.49
CA VAL A 11 -0.40 18.14 -0.39
C VAL A 11 -0.98 16.98 0.40
N VAL A 12 -2.08 16.40 -0.08
CA VAL A 12 -2.74 15.24 0.53
C VAL A 12 -2.25 13.97 -0.15
N GLY A 13 -1.64 13.07 0.61
CA GLY A 13 -1.14 11.78 0.15
C GLY A 13 0.33 11.77 -0.26
N GLY A 14 1.16 11.03 0.46
CA GLY A 14 2.57 10.73 0.20
C GLY A 14 2.81 9.56 -0.76
N GLY A 15 1.80 9.18 -1.56
CA GLY A 15 1.97 8.27 -2.70
C GLY A 15 2.76 8.91 -3.84
N PHE A 16 2.78 8.30 -5.03
CA PHE A 16 3.56 8.81 -6.17
C PHE A 16 3.23 10.27 -6.53
N GLY A 17 1.95 10.61 -6.66
CA GLY A 17 1.51 11.95 -7.06
C GLY A 17 1.97 13.03 -6.09
N GLY A 18 1.68 12.88 -4.79
CA GLY A 18 2.05 13.89 -3.80
C GLY A 18 3.56 13.92 -3.53
N LEU A 19 4.25 12.78 -3.56
CA LEU A 19 5.71 12.75 -3.49
C LEU A 19 6.33 13.60 -4.62
N GLN A 20 5.90 13.39 -5.87
CA GLN A 20 6.40 14.16 -7.01
C GLN A 20 6.03 15.64 -6.93
N ALA A 21 4.83 15.97 -6.44
CA ALA A 21 4.41 17.36 -6.23
C ALA A 21 5.35 18.07 -5.22
N VAL A 22 5.57 17.46 -4.06
CA VAL A 22 6.45 18.04 -3.02
C VAL A 22 7.90 18.14 -3.50
N LEU A 23 8.40 17.16 -4.26
CA LEU A 23 9.76 17.20 -4.85
C LEU A 23 9.99 18.38 -5.81
N LYS A 24 8.93 18.87 -6.45
CA LYS A 24 8.96 20.08 -7.30
C LYS A 24 8.76 21.34 -6.45
N LEU A 25 7.77 21.36 -5.58
CA LEU A 25 7.41 22.51 -4.74
C LEU A 25 8.51 22.90 -3.75
N ARG A 26 9.33 21.94 -3.27
CA ARG A 26 10.46 22.23 -2.39
C ARG A 26 11.51 23.18 -3.00
N ARG A 27 11.47 23.44 -4.32
CA ARG A 27 12.43 24.28 -5.04
C ARG A 27 11.98 25.74 -5.21
N ILE A 28 10.77 26.08 -4.79
CA ILE A 28 10.18 27.42 -4.95
C ILE A 28 9.85 28.04 -3.57
N PRO A 29 9.66 29.38 -3.47
CA PRO A 29 9.48 30.05 -2.18
C PRO A 29 8.05 29.89 -1.63
N VAL A 30 7.69 28.67 -1.26
CA VAL A 30 6.41 28.29 -0.63
C VAL A 30 6.64 27.41 0.59
N GLU A 31 5.72 27.44 1.54
CA GLU A 31 5.66 26.49 2.66
C GLU A 31 4.80 25.28 2.25
N VAL A 32 5.37 24.08 2.30
CA VAL A 32 4.68 22.86 1.91
C VAL A 32 4.37 22.02 3.14
N THR A 33 3.11 21.62 3.33
CA THR A 33 2.76 20.56 4.28
C THR A 33 2.25 19.34 3.52
N LEU A 34 2.98 18.24 3.61
CA LEU A 34 2.55 16.92 3.15
C LEU A 34 1.78 16.23 4.28
N VAL A 35 0.52 15.93 4.04
CA VAL A 35 -0.36 15.19 4.97
C VAL A 35 -0.61 13.79 4.42
N ASP A 36 -0.29 12.76 5.19
CA ASP A 36 -0.63 11.38 4.87
C ASP A 36 -1.00 10.62 6.15
N ARG A 37 -1.90 9.63 6.05
CA ARG A 37 -2.26 8.74 7.16
C ARG A 37 -1.13 7.76 7.52
N ARG A 38 -0.11 7.64 6.66
CA ARG A 38 1.08 6.81 6.80
C ARG A 38 2.32 7.70 6.87
N ASN A 39 3.34 7.25 7.60
CA ASN A 39 4.61 7.96 7.74
C ASN A 39 5.65 7.60 6.67
N PHE A 40 5.31 6.75 5.69
CA PHE A 40 6.20 6.29 4.62
C PHE A 40 5.56 6.40 3.24
N HIS A 41 6.41 6.58 2.23
CA HIS A 41 6.06 6.36 0.83
C HIS A 41 6.13 4.86 0.55
N LEU A 42 5.11 4.30 -0.07
CA LEU A 42 5.08 2.91 -0.52
C LEU A 42 5.30 2.86 -2.03
N PHE A 43 6.34 2.15 -2.46
CA PHE A 43 6.56 1.83 -3.87
C PHE A 43 5.62 0.68 -4.27
N GLN A 44 4.35 1.03 -4.46
CA GLN A 44 3.25 0.10 -4.72
C GLN A 44 3.50 -0.94 -5.84
N PRO A 45 4.24 -0.63 -6.93
CA PRO A 45 4.50 -1.61 -7.98
C PRO A 45 5.14 -2.91 -7.48
N LEU A 46 5.91 -2.91 -6.39
CA LEU A 46 6.57 -4.13 -5.89
C LEU A 46 5.82 -4.79 -4.71
N THR A 47 4.58 -4.40 -4.46
CA THR A 47 3.79 -4.95 -3.34
C THR A 47 3.56 -6.45 -3.49
N TYR A 48 3.46 -6.95 -4.73
CA TYR A 48 3.32 -8.38 -5.01
C TYR A 48 4.53 -9.20 -4.56
N GLN A 49 5.75 -8.64 -4.62
CA GLN A 49 6.96 -9.33 -4.18
C GLN A 49 7.01 -9.45 -2.66
N VAL A 50 6.42 -8.49 -1.93
CA VAL A 50 6.21 -8.65 -0.47
C VAL A 50 5.15 -9.70 -0.20
N ALA A 51 4.09 -9.75 -1.01
CA ALA A 51 3.02 -10.74 -0.89
C ALA A 51 3.48 -12.18 -1.15
N THR A 52 4.50 -12.39 -1.99
CA THR A 52 5.10 -13.72 -2.21
C THR A 52 6.34 -13.98 -1.36
N GLY A 53 6.79 -13.00 -0.56
CA GLY A 53 7.95 -13.13 0.32
C GLY A 53 9.31 -12.96 -0.37
N ALA A 54 9.34 -12.58 -1.64
CA ALA A 54 10.57 -12.28 -2.39
C ALA A 54 11.25 -10.99 -1.90
N LEU A 55 10.48 -10.02 -1.37
CA LEU A 55 11.00 -8.80 -0.75
C LEU A 55 10.48 -8.62 0.68
N SER A 56 11.28 -7.96 1.50
CA SER A 56 10.85 -7.47 2.81
C SER A 56 10.08 -6.15 2.69
N PRO A 57 9.13 -5.85 3.61
CA PRO A 57 8.40 -4.58 3.60
C PRO A 57 9.28 -3.34 3.60
N GLY A 58 10.43 -3.39 4.28
CA GLY A 58 11.36 -2.27 4.40
C GLY A 58 12.05 -1.88 3.09
N GLU A 59 12.13 -2.80 2.12
CA GLU A 59 12.75 -2.54 0.82
C GLU A 59 11.86 -1.68 -0.10
N ILE A 60 10.55 -1.68 0.13
CA ILE A 60 9.57 -0.95 -0.70
C ILE A 60 8.89 0.20 0.04
N ALA A 61 9.19 0.39 1.33
CA ALA A 61 8.59 1.40 2.19
C ALA A 61 9.64 2.35 2.75
N TYR A 62 9.64 3.60 2.30
CA TYR A 62 10.65 4.57 2.69
C TYR A 62 10.04 5.74 3.49
N PRO A 63 10.56 6.08 4.69
CA PRO A 63 9.95 7.11 5.54
C PRO A 63 9.88 8.48 4.85
N LEU A 64 8.69 9.10 4.80
CA LEU A 64 8.49 10.42 4.17
C LEU A 64 9.36 11.48 4.82
N ARG A 65 9.51 11.43 6.15
CA ARG A 65 10.39 12.33 6.90
C ARG A 65 11.85 12.20 6.47
N ALA A 66 12.31 10.98 6.15
CA ALA A 66 13.68 10.76 5.69
C ALA A 66 13.92 11.39 4.31
N ILE A 67 12.93 11.31 3.41
CA ILE A 67 12.98 11.95 2.08
C ILE A 67 13.12 13.47 2.22
N PHE A 68 12.34 14.06 3.12
CA PHE A 68 12.21 15.52 3.19
C PHE A 68 13.04 16.22 4.26
N LYS A 69 13.78 15.49 5.12
CA LYS A 69 14.52 16.04 6.28
C LYS A 69 15.47 17.21 5.99
N ARG A 70 15.96 17.32 4.76
CA ARG A 70 16.89 18.39 4.35
C ARG A 70 16.20 19.67 3.83
N TYR A 71 14.88 19.64 3.63
CA TYR A 71 14.12 20.76 3.05
C TYR A 71 13.34 21.49 4.13
N ARG A 72 13.85 22.65 4.54
CA ARG A 72 13.29 23.44 5.64
C ARG A 72 11.87 23.95 5.38
N ASN A 73 11.50 24.09 4.11
CA ASN A 73 10.17 24.53 3.68
C ASN A 73 9.17 23.38 3.52
N VAL A 74 9.55 22.13 3.84
CA VAL A 74 8.66 20.97 3.75
C VAL A 74 8.41 20.40 5.15
N ARG A 75 7.15 20.43 5.56
CA ARG A 75 6.64 19.75 6.75
C ARG A 75 5.94 18.46 6.35
N VAL A 76 6.23 17.37 7.04
CA VAL A 76 5.46 16.12 6.96
C VAL A 76 4.59 15.99 8.21
N LEU A 77 3.29 15.85 8.01
CA LEU A 77 2.31 15.59 9.07
C LEU A 77 1.65 14.23 8.84
N MET A 78 1.67 13.38 9.87
CA MET A 78 0.93 12.14 9.86
C MET A 78 -0.46 12.39 10.44
N ALA A 79 -1.48 12.38 9.59
CA ALA A 79 -2.89 12.56 9.96
C ALA A 79 -3.78 12.07 8.80
N GLU A 80 -5.03 11.77 9.10
CA GLU A 80 -6.01 11.43 8.06
C GLU A 80 -6.83 12.67 7.70
N VAL A 81 -6.87 13.01 6.41
CA VAL A 81 -7.80 14.02 5.90
C VAL A 81 -9.19 13.40 5.84
N SER A 82 -10.15 13.97 6.58
CA SER A 82 -11.52 13.49 6.62
C SER A 82 -12.48 14.33 5.79
N ASP A 83 -12.18 15.62 5.59
CA ASP A 83 -13.06 16.54 4.87
C ASP A 83 -12.29 17.76 4.32
N PHE A 84 -12.93 18.47 3.39
CA PHE A 84 -12.44 19.66 2.71
C PHE A 84 -13.44 20.80 2.84
N ASP A 85 -13.09 21.86 3.57
CA ASP A 85 -13.82 23.12 3.53
C ASP A 85 -13.21 24.02 2.45
N LEU A 86 -13.85 24.09 1.29
CA LEU A 86 -13.36 24.87 0.14
C LEU A 86 -13.67 26.36 0.26
N GLU A 87 -14.70 26.73 1.02
CA GLU A 87 -15.06 28.13 1.25
C GLU A 87 -14.07 28.78 2.23
N ALA A 88 -13.81 28.12 3.37
CA ALA A 88 -12.83 28.54 4.35
C ALA A 88 -11.37 28.25 3.92
N ARG A 89 -11.18 27.41 2.90
CA ARG A 89 -9.88 26.90 2.41
C ARG A 89 -9.10 26.17 3.51
N GLU A 90 -9.76 25.21 4.15
CA GLU A 90 -9.18 24.39 5.22
C GLU A 90 -9.41 22.89 4.98
N LEU A 91 -8.50 22.06 5.51
CA LEU A 91 -8.68 20.60 5.59
C LEU A 91 -9.07 20.22 7.01
N HIS A 92 -10.03 19.32 7.17
CA HIS A 92 -10.31 18.69 8.46
C HIS A 92 -9.47 17.43 8.61
N LEU A 93 -8.79 17.31 9.75
CA LEU A 93 -7.87 16.22 10.01
C LEU A 93 -8.26 15.42 11.24
N ARG A 94 -8.03 14.11 11.19
CA ARG A 94 -8.27 13.18 12.29
C ARG A 94 -6.97 12.56 12.79
N PRO A 95 -6.87 12.27 14.10
CA PRO A 95 -5.81 11.46 14.67
C PRO A 95 -5.68 10.10 13.97
N VAL A 96 -4.46 9.57 13.84
CA VAL A 96 -4.19 8.25 13.25
C VAL A 96 -3.18 7.49 14.10
N GLY A 97 -3.49 6.22 14.41
CA GLY A 97 -2.57 5.36 15.17
C GLY A 97 -2.20 5.92 16.54
N GLY A 98 -3.16 6.58 17.21
CA GLY A 98 -2.94 7.26 18.50
C GLY A 98 -2.16 8.58 18.43
N ASN A 99 -1.74 9.02 17.23
CA ASN A 99 -1.03 10.29 17.07
C ASN A 99 -2.02 11.45 16.93
N PRO A 100 -1.80 12.57 17.65
CA PRO A 100 -2.69 13.72 17.58
C PRO A 100 -2.64 14.40 16.21
N ALA A 101 -3.76 15.01 15.82
CA ALA A 101 -3.87 15.86 14.64
C ALA A 101 -4.50 17.20 15.05
N PRO A 102 -4.08 18.33 14.43
CA PRO A 102 -4.83 19.58 14.58
C PRO A 102 -6.22 19.42 13.94
N PRO A 103 -7.27 20.09 14.45
CA PRO A 103 -8.64 19.89 13.96
C PRO A 103 -8.80 20.35 12.51
N ALA A 104 -8.16 21.47 12.16
CA ALA A 104 -8.20 22.06 10.83
C ALA A 104 -6.81 22.50 10.36
N MET A 105 -6.62 22.53 9.04
CA MET A 105 -5.39 23.02 8.40
C MET A 105 -5.70 23.96 7.23
N PRO A 106 -5.45 25.27 7.39
CA PRO A 106 -5.68 26.24 6.33
C PRO A 106 -4.60 26.18 5.24
N TYR A 107 -5.00 26.40 3.99
CA TYR A 107 -4.13 26.39 2.82
C TYR A 107 -4.39 27.58 1.88
N ASP A 108 -3.40 27.93 1.08
CA ASP A 108 -3.57 28.88 -0.04
C ASP A 108 -3.65 28.12 -1.39
N THR A 109 -3.05 26.93 -1.46
CA THR A 109 -3.21 25.98 -2.57
C THR A 109 -3.26 24.55 -2.05
N LEU A 110 -4.14 23.74 -2.63
CA LEU A 110 -4.34 22.34 -2.28
C LEU A 110 -3.99 21.42 -3.45
N VAL A 111 -3.19 20.39 -3.19
CA VAL A 111 -2.92 19.29 -4.12
C VAL A 111 -3.51 18.01 -3.54
N VAL A 112 -4.54 17.46 -4.19
CA VAL A 112 -5.18 16.21 -3.76
C VAL A 112 -4.56 15.03 -4.50
N ALA A 113 -3.78 14.21 -3.79
CA ALA A 113 -3.10 13.03 -4.31
C ALA A 113 -3.32 11.80 -3.40
N GLY A 114 -4.53 11.68 -2.83
CA GLY A 114 -4.91 10.64 -1.86
C GLY A 114 -4.96 9.20 -2.39
N GLY A 115 -4.75 9.02 -3.71
CA GLY A 115 -4.78 7.72 -4.38
C GLY A 115 -6.21 7.19 -4.57
N SER A 116 -6.33 5.88 -4.67
CA SER A 116 -7.60 5.17 -4.85
C SER A 116 -7.67 3.93 -3.94
N ARG A 117 -8.87 3.38 -3.75
CA ARG A 117 -9.10 2.11 -3.07
C ARG A 117 -9.39 0.99 -4.07
N TYR A 118 -9.31 -0.27 -3.64
CA TYR A 118 -9.87 -1.37 -4.43
C TYR A 118 -11.39 -1.20 -4.54
N SER A 119 -11.95 -1.69 -5.65
CA SER A 119 -13.39 -1.77 -5.85
C SER A 119 -13.74 -3.23 -6.03
N TYR A 120 -14.73 -3.70 -5.27
CA TYR A 120 -15.34 -5.02 -5.45
C TYR A 120 -16.62 -4.94 -6.30
N PHE A 121 -16.79 -3.86 -7.08
CA PHE A 121 -17.89 -3.68 -8.04
C PHE A 121 -19.30 -3.88 -7.44
N GLY A 122 -19.49 -3.51 -6.16
CA GLY A 122 -20.75 -3.67 -5.44
C GLY A 122 -20.83 -4.92 -4.57
N HIS A 123 -19.78 -5.74 -4.53
CA HIS A 123 -19.68 -6.96 -3.72
C HIS A 123 -18.62 -6.82 -2.62
N ASP A 124 -18.80 -5.86 -1.72
CA ASP A 124 -17.82 -5.59 -0.66
C ASP A 124 -17.61 -6.78 0.30
N ASP A 125 -18.56 -7.71 0.35
CA ASP A 125 -18.46 -9.01 1.04
C ASP A 125 -17.32 -9.89 0.52
N TRP A 126 -16.89 -9.71 -0.74
CA TRP A 126 -15.77 -10.47 -1.30
C TRP A 126 -14.44 -10.12 -0.64
N SER A 127 -14.32 -8.96 0.03
CA SER A 127 -13.09 -8.52 0.68
C SER A 127 -12.60 -9.46 1.79
N GLU A 128 -13.50 -10.28 2.35
CA GLU A 128 -13.13 -11.30 3.34
C GLU A 128 -12.29 -12.43 2.72
N TYR A 129 -12.61 -12.80 1.48
CA TYR A 129 -12.02 -13.94 0.76
C TYR A 129 -10.91 -13.49 -0.20
N ALA A 130 -11.13 -12.43 -0.95
CA ALA A 130 -10.24 -11.90 -1.98
C ALA A 130 -9.42 -10.74 -1.41
N ALA A 131 -8.25 -11.04 -0.86
CA ALA A 131 -7.37 -10.01 -0.31
C ALA A 131 -6.77 -9.13 -1.42
N GLU A 132 -6.74 -7.82 -1.18
CA GLU A 132 -6.10 -6.86 -2.07
C GLU A 132 -4.56 -6.92 -1.99
N VAL A 133 -3.88 -6.39 -3.02
CA VAL A 133 -2.41 -6.22 -3.02
C VAL A 133 -2.09 -4.75 -3.31
N LYS A 134 -2.39 -3.86 -2.34
CA LYS A 134 -2.14 -2.39 -2.45
C LYS A 134 -1.31 -1.80 -1.33
N SER A 135 -1.28 -2.49 -0.21
CA SER A 135 -0.72 -2.01 1.04
C SER A 135 0.21 -3.06 1.64
N LEU A 136 1.12 -2.62 2.52
CA LEU A 136 2.01 -3.55 3.22
C LEU A 136 1.20 -4.55 4.05
N GLU A 137 0.17 -4.06 4.72
CA GLU A 137 -0.72 -4.85 5.56
C GLU A 137 -1.41 -5.93 4.72
N SER A 138 -2.00 -5.54 3.58
CA SER A 138 -2.65 -6.48 2.68
C SER A 138 -1.66 -7.49 2.07
N ALA A 139 -0.45 -7.06 1.71
CA ALA A 139 0.58 -7.94 1.17
C ALA A 139 0.99 -9.00 2.19
N LEU A 140 1.16 -8.63 3.46
CA LEU A 140 1.50 -9.56 4.53
C LEU A 140 0.36 -10.55 4.81
N VAL A 141 -0.90 -10.11 4.72
CA VAL A 141 -2.05 -11.02 4.81
C VAL A 141 -2.03 -12.03 3.66
N VAL A 142 -1.83 -11.58 2.41
CA VAL A 142 -1.73 -12.47 1.26
C VAL A 142 -0.57 -13.46 1.43
N ARG A 143 0.59 -12.99 1.87
CA ARG A 143 1.74 -13.87 2.16
C ARG A 143 1.41 -14.95 3.17
N SER A 144 0.78 -14.57 4.28
CA SER A 144 0.35 -15.51 5.31
C SER A 144 -0.62 -16.55 4.75
N ARG A 145 -1.62 -16.12 3.97
CA ARG A 145 -2.58 -17.03 3.32
C ARG A 145 -1.93 -17.97 2.31
N LEU A 146 -1.01 -17.47 1.49
CA LEU A 146 -0.29 -18.28 0.49
C LEU A 146 0.55 -19.37 1.17
N LEU A 147 1.40 -19.01 2.13
CA LEU A 147 2.24 -19.98 2.83
C LEU A 147 1.40 -20.95 3.67
N GLY A 148 0.38 -20.44 4.35
CA GLY A 148 -0.55 -21.26 5.13
C GLY A 148 -1.30 -22.29 4.28
N ALA A 149 -1.58 -22.00 3.02
CA ALA A 149 -2.22 -22.96 2.12
C ALA A 149 -1.32 -24.17 1.82
N PHE A 150 0.00 -23.97 1.66
CA PHE A 150 0.94 -25.08 1.50
C PHE A 150 1.07 -25.91 2.79
N GLU A 151 1.10 -25.25 3.96
CA GLU A 151 1.10 -25.95 5.26
C GLU A 151 -0.18 -26.77 5.46
N ALA A 152 -1.34 -26.21 5.10
CA ALA A 152 -2.61 -26.93 5.16
C ALA A 152 -2.62 -28.14 4.20
N ALA A 153 -2.08 -27.99 2.99
CA ALA A 153 -1.97 -29.08 2.03
C ALA A 153 -1.07 -30.23 2.52
N GLU A 154 0.03 -29.91 3.22
CA GLU A 154 0.93 -30.91 3.83
C GLU A 154 0.23 -31.75 4.89
N ALA A 155 -0.65 -31.13 5.69
CA ALA A 155 -1.39 -31.79 6.75
C ALA A 155 -2.67 -32.51 6.27
N GLU A 156 -3.20 -32.15 5.09
CA GLU A 156 -4.47 -32.67 4.57
C GLU A 156 -4.33 -34.11 4.05
N LEU A 157 -5.20 -35.00 4.50
CA LEU A 157 -5.19 -36.43 4.16
C LEU A 157 -6.09 -36.76 2.97
N ASP A 158 -7.17 -36.00 2.75
CA ASP A 158 -8.03 -36.17 1.58
C ASP A 158 -7.37 -35.54 0.34
N PRO A 159 -7.02 -36.34 -0.70
CA PRO A 159 -6.40 -35.83 -1.91
C PRO A 159 -7.20 -34.71 -2.61
N LYS A 160 -8.53 -34.74 -2.54
CA LYS A 160 -9.39 -33.71 -3.18
C LYS A 160 -9.32 -32.38 -2.44
N LEU A 161 -9.35 -32.41 -1.10
CA LEU A 161 -9.22 -31.20 -0.30
C LEU A 161 -7.81 -30.61 -0.41
N ARG A 162 -6.79 -31.48 -0.48
CA ARG A 162 -5.40 -31.10 -0.73
C ARG A 162 -5.22 -30.38 -2.06
N GLU A 163 -5.87 -30.84 -3.13
CA GLU A 163 -5.88 -30.13 -4.41
C GLU A 163 -6.49 -28.73 -4.30
N GLY A 164 -7.56 -28.61 -3.50
CA GLY A 164 -8.18 -27.32 -3.19
C GLY A 164 -7.20 -26.34 -2.53
N TRP A 165 -6.43 -26.79 -1.53
CA TRP A 165 -5.40 -25.99 -0.88
C TRP A 165 -4.28 -25.55 -1.83
N LEU A 166 -3.98 -26.35 -2.87
CA LEU A 166 -2.99 -26.03 -3.89
C LEU A 166 -3.56 -25.27 -5.10
N THR A 167 -4.78 -24.76 -5.01
CA THR A 167 -5.41 -23.97 -6.08
C THR A 167 -5.54 -22.51 -5.67
N PHE A 168 -4.91 -21.63 -6.44
CA PHE A 168 -4.88 -20.19 -6.21
C PHE A 168 -5.64 -19.47 -7.33
N ALA A 169 -6.59 -18.61 -6.99
CA ALA A 169 -7.33 -17.79 -7.95
C ALA A 169 -6.88 -16.33 -7.86
N VAL A 170 -6.50 -15.76 -8.99
CA VAL A 170 -6.12 -14.35 -9.15
C VAL A 170 -7.17 -13.66 -10.01
N VAL A 171 -7.91 -12.73 -9.41
CA VAL A 171 -8.99 -12.03 -10.13
C VAL A 171 -8.45 -10.76 -10.77
N GLY A 172 -8.35 -10.78 -12.10
CA GLY A 172 -8.00 -9.63 -12.92
C GLY A 172 -6.67 -9.78 -13.65
N ALA A 173 -6.70 -9.88 -14.98
CA ALA A 173 -5.53 -10.07 -15.84
C ALA A 173 -4.78 -8.78 -16.21
N GLY A 174 -4.85 -7.75 -15.34
CA GLY A 174 -4.00 -6.56 -15.47
C GLY A 174 -2.56 -6.83 -15.03
N PRO A 175 -1.63 -5.84 -15.12
CA PRO A 175 -0.23 -6.03 -14.76
C PRO A 175 -0.04 -6.66 -13.37
N THR A 176 -0.73 -6.14 -12.34
CA THR A 176 -0.64 -6.66 -10.98
C THR A 176 -1.10 -8.11 -10.86
N GLY A 177 -2.17 -8.51 -11.56
CA GLY A 177 -2.65 -9.90 -11.51
C GLY A 177 -1.71 -10.86 -12.25
N VAL A 178 -1.18 -10.44 -13.40
CA VAL A 178 -0.17 -11.22 -14.14
C VAL A 178 1.12 -11.39 -13.32
N GLU A 179 1.61 -10.32 -12.68
CA GLU A 179 2.79 -10.36 -11.79
C GLU A 179 2.55 -11.27 -10.59
N MET A 180 1.38 -11.16 -9.93
CA MET A 180 1.00 -12.04 -8.83
C MET A 180 0.94 -13.51 -9.25
N ALA A 181 0.29 -13.82 -10.38
CA ALA A 181 0.17 -15.19 -10.87
C ALA A 181 1.54 -15.81 -11.19
N GLY A 182 2.43 -15.04 -11.83
CA GLY A 182 3.80 -15.45 -12.11
C GLY A 182 4.60 -15.70 -10.83
N GLN A 183 4.48 -14.81 -9.84
CA GLN A 183 5.21 -14.92 -8.58
C GLN A 183 4.71 -16.05 -7.67
N ILE A 184 3.41 -16.37 -7.70
CA ILE A 184 2.90 -17.58 -7.04
C ILE A 184 3.47 -18.83 -7.71
N ALA A 185 3.54 -18.83 -9.05
CA ALA A 185 4.13 -19.95 -9.79
C ALA A 185 5.62 -20.13 -9.48
N GLU A 186 6.40 -19.04 -9.42
CA GLU A 186 7.82 -19.07 -9.03
C GLU A 186 8.00 -19.55 -7.59
N LEU A 187 7.21 -19.03 -6.64
CA LEU A 187 7.21 -19.49 -5.25
C LEU A 187 6.98 -20.99 -5.15
N ALA A 188 5.96 -21.51 -5.82
CA ALA A 188 5.61 -22.93 -5.75
C ALA A 188 6.63 -23.83 -6.47
N ARG A 189 7.16 -23.38 -7.61
CA ARG A 189 7.98 -24.22 -8.50
C ARG A 189 9.47 -24.18 -8.21
N ASP A 190 9.96 -23.06 -7.68
CA ASP A 190 11.38 -22.82 -7.49
C ASP A 190 11.74 -22.72 -6.00
N THR A 191 11.01 -21.89 -5.25
CA THR A 191 11.32 -21.63 -3.84
C THR A 191 10.94 -22.82 -2.95
N LEU A 192 9.67 -23.25 -2.99
CA LEU A 192 9.14 -24.26 -2.06
C LEU A 192 9.32 -25.71 -2.52
N ARG A 193 9.88 -25.93 -3.72
CA ARG A 193 9.92 -27.24 -4.41
C ARG A 193 10.44 -28.44 -3.62
N ARG A 194 11.14 -28.22 -2.50
CA ARG A 194 11.75 -29.27 -1.66
C ARG A 194 11.46 -29.10 -0.17
N ASP A 195 10.59 -28.16 0.19
CA ASP A 195 10.35 -27.79 1.58
C ASP A 195 9.34 -28.72 2.24
N PHE A 196 8.46 -29.32 1.44
CA PHE A 196 7.38 -30.20 1.87
C PHE A 196 7.68 -31.69 1.60
N ARG A 197 7.01 -32.60 2.30
CA ARG A 197 7.26 -34.06 2.23
C ARG A 197 6.04 -34.86 1.77
N ALA A 198 4.84 -34.42 2.13
CA ALA A 198 3.58 -35.08 1.77
C ALA A 198 2.98 -34.54 0.48
N ILE A 199 3.33 -33.32 0.07
CA ILE A 199 2.88 -32.69 -1.18
C ILE A 199 4.05 -32.36 -2.12
N ASP A 200 3.71 -32.20 -3.40
CA ASP A 200 4.58 -31.54 -4.38
C ASP A 200 4.04 -30.13 -4.66
N PRO A 201 4.66 -29.07 -4.12
CA PRO A 201 4.21 -27.69 -4.35
C PRO A 201 4.13 -27.30 -5.82
N ARG A 202 4.90 -27.96 -6.70
CA ARG A 202 4.86 -27.71 -8.16
C ARG A 202 3.52 -28.06 -8.79
N MET A 203 2.69 -28.85 -8.11
CA MET A 203 1.31 -29.16 -8.51
C MET A 203 0.34 -28.00 -8.28
N ALA A 204 0.79 -26.89 -7.67
CA ALA A 204 -0.03 -25.71 -7.49
C ALA A 204 -0.63 -25.20 -8.81
N ARG A 205 -1.95 -25.00 -8.79
CA ARG A 205 -2.73 -24.49 -9.91
C ARG A 205 -2.98 -23.00 -9.69
N ILE A 206 -2.65 -22.17 -10.67
CA ILE A 206 -2.96 -20.74 -10.66
C ILE A 206 -4.02 -20.48 -11.72
N LEU A 207 -5.18 -20.01 -11.29
CA LEU A 207 -6.28 -19.60 -12.15
C LEU A 207 -6.23 -18.08 -12.29
N LEU A 208 -6.14 -17.58 -13.53
CA LEU A 208 -6.11 -16.15 -13.87
C LEU A 208 -7.22 -15.83 -14.87
#